data_AF-A0A354TEJ4-F1
#
_entry.id   AF-A0A354TEJ4-F1
#
_cell.length_a   1.000
_cell.length_b   1.000
_cell.length_c   1.000
_cell.angle_alpha   90.00
_cell.angle_beta   90.00
_cell.angle_gamma   90.00
#
_symmetry.space_group_name_H-M   'P 1'
#
loop_
_entity.id
_entity.type
_entity.pdbx_description
1 polymer ?
#
loop_
_entity_poly.entity_id
_entity_poly.type
_entity_poly.pdbx_seq_one_letter_code
_entity_poly.pdbx_strand_id
1 'polypeptide(L)'
;MRINERMFHLRILCLLPLLGLSSCTYLLGKATRMGMFDKALGKNNRPGEAKLIGVIELVNPEQNYVLINCEQRQNLPAGTEIISQNADGTKAKLKVTPERKGNYITADIKEGLPQVRDLVLYQTKPG
;
A
#
# COMPACT_ATOMS: atom_id res chain seq x y z
N MET A 1 -30.50 35.56 -36.25
CA MET A 1 -29.20 36.03 -36.78
C MET A 1 -28.12 35.38 -35.91
N ARG A 2 -27.48 34.24 -36.18
CA ARG A 2 -26.94 33.54 -37.37
C ARG A 2 -26.04 34.44 -38.21
N ILE A 3 -24.83 33.93 -38.54
CA ILE A 3 -23.64 34.53 -39.20
C ILE A 3 -22.58 34.91 -38.12
N ASN A 4 -21.39 34.31 -37.97
CA ASN A 4 -20.44 33.86 -38.98
C ASN A 4 -19.47 32.77 -38.44
N GLU A 5 -19.61 31.55 -38.94
CA GLU A 5 -18.60 30.49 -38.89
C GLU A 5 -17.70 30.61 -40.12
N ARG A 6 -16.60 31.35 -40.04
CA ARG A 6 -15.58 31.39 -41.11
C ARG A 6 -14.18 31.68 -40.55
N MET A 7 -13.67 30.77 -39.72
CA MET A 7 -12.24 30.76 -39.40
C MET A 7 -11.65 29.33 -39.35
N PHE A 8 -12.33 28.38 -39.99
CA PHE A 8 -11.75 27.15 -40.51
C PHE A 8 -11.26 27.47 -41.93
N HIS A 9 -9.94 27.53 -42.15
CA HIS A 9 -9.26 27.08 -43.40
C HIS A 9 -7.85 27.64 -43.65
N LEU A 10 -7.32 28.58 -42.88
CA LEU A 10 -6.11 29.31 -43.35
C LEU A 10 -4.87 29.29 -42.44
N ARG A 11 -4.55 28.15 -41.81
CA ARG A 11 -3.20 27.90 -41.25
C ARG A 11 -2.74 26.44 -41.39
N ILE A 12 -3.22 25.73 -42.42
CA ILE A 12 -2.59 24.51 -42.94
C ILE A 12 -1.80 24.94 -44.18
N LEU A 13 -0.55 25.39 -44.00
CA LEU A 13 0.54 25.30 -44.99
C LEU A 13 1.72 26.15 -44.49
N CYS A 14 2.62 25.53 -43.74
CA CYS A 14 4.05 25.83 -43.67
C CYS A 14 4.65 24.60 -42.95
N LEU A 15 4.75 23.49 -43.66
CA LEU A 15 6.05 23.00 -44.14
C LEU A 15 7.04 22.76 -42.97
N LEU A 16 6.92 21.56 -42.41
CA LEU A 16 8.02 20.61 -42.23
C LEU A 16 9.09 20.75 -43.35
N PRO A 17 10.37 20.33 -43.20
CA PRO A 17 11.08 19.79 -42.02
C PRO A 17 12.52 20.37 -41.85
N LEU A 18 13.06 20.37 -40.63
CA LEU A 18 14.51 20.38 -40.43
C LEU A 18 14.91 19.15 -39.63
N LEU A 19 15.29 18.12 -40.41
CA LEU A 19 16.16 17.04 -39.98
C LEU A 19 17.45 17.65 -39.43
N GLY A 20 17.71 17.40 -38.16
CA GLY A 20 18.97 17.69 -37.50
C GLY A 20 19.25 16.60 -36.47
N LEU A 21 19.82 15.50 -36.94
CA LEU A 21 20.39 14.42 -36.13
C LEU A 21 21.35 14.99 -35.08
N SER A 22 21.12 14.66 -33.81
CA SER A 22 22.23 14.42 -32.88
C SER A 22 21.87 13.27 -31.97
N SER A 23 22.55 12.17 -32.25
CA SER A 23 22.70 10.97 -31.45
C SER A 23 23.18 11.27 -30.02
N CYS A 24 22.42 10.82 -29.02
CA CYS A 24 22.95 10.47 -27.70
C CYS A 24 22.42 9.10 -27.30
N THR A 25 22.90 8.06 -27.98
CA THR A 25 22.80 6.66 -27.52
C THR A 25 23.89 6.39 -26.49
N TYR A 26 23.82 6.96 -25.29
CA TYR A 26 24.63 6.49 -24.15
C TYR A 26 23.90 6.80 -22.84
N LEU A 27 23.00 5.91 -22.43
CA LEU A 27 22.89 5.37 -21.06
C LEU A 27 21.87 4.24 -21.05
N LEU A 28 22.31 3.13 -21.65
CA LEU A 28 21.82 1.80 -21.39
C LEU A 28 22.18 1.47 -19.93
N GLY A 29 21.19 1.35 -19.05
CA GLY A 29 21.47 0.92 -17.68
C GLY A 29 20.31 1.00 -16.70
N LYS A 30 19.44 -0.02 -16.75
CA LYS A 30 18.54 -0.46 -15.67
C LYS A 30 17.22 0.29 -15.50
N ALA A 31 16.33 0.07 -16.46
CA ALA A 31 14.93 -0.15 -16.14
C ALA A 31 14.76 -1.62 -15.66
N THR A 32 14.80 -1.82 -14.35
CA THR A 32 14.21 -3.01 -13.74
C THR A 32 13.54 -2.58 -12.43
N ARG A 33 12.20 -2.55 -12.46
CA ARG A 33 11.25 -2.94 -11.41
C ARG A 33 11.63 -2.54 -9.98
N MET A 34 10.91 -1.62 -9.34
CA MET A 34 9.68 -1.95 -8.61
C MET A 34 9.91 -3.16 -7.68
N GLY A 35 10.12 -2.88 -6.38
CA GLY A 35 10.26 -3.90 -5.33
C GLY A 35 11.58 -3.84 -4.57
N MET A 36 11.79 -2.81 -3.74
CA MET A 36 12.80 -2.82 -2.66
C MET A 36 12.12 -2.61 -1.31
N PHE A 37 11.28 -3.57 -0.93
CA PHE A 37 10.96 -3.91 0.46
C PHE A 37 11.26 -5.40 0.75
N ASP A 38 12.10 -6.03 -0.06
CA ASP A 38 12.58 -7.40 0.17
C ASP A 38 14.07 -7.36 0.51
N LYS A 39 14.40 -7.02 1.76
CA LYS A 39 15.63 -7.48 2.42
C LYS A 39 15.62 -7.10 3.90
N ALA A 40 15.14 -8.03 4.72
CA ALA A 40 15.77 -8.49 5.97
C ALA A 40 14.79 -9.23 6.89
N LEU A 41 13.90 -10.07 6.37
CA LEU A 41 13.32 -11.14 7.18
C LEU A 41 14.27 -12.34 7.14
N GLY A 42 15.35 -12.20 7.89
CA GLY A 42 16.18 -13.32 8.29
C GLY A 42 15.28 -14.40 8.87
N LYS A 43 15.34 -15.59 8.26
CA LYS A 43 14.68 -16.81 8.69
C LYS A 43 15.20 -17.20 10.08
N ASN A 44 14.66 -16.55 11.11
CA ASN A 44 14.84 -16.96 12.49
C ASN A 44 13.74 -17.96 12.81
N ASN A 45 14.08 -19.25 12.73
CA ASN A 45 13.31 -20.35 13.30
C ASN A 45 13.23 -20.15 14.84
N ARG A 46 12.28 -19.35 15.30
CA ARG A 46 11.87 -19.25 16.70
C ARG A 46 10.40 -19.67 16.79
N PRO A 47 9.99 -20.37 17.86
CA PRO A 47 8.66 -20.95 17.97
C PRO A 47 7.58 -19.87 17.79
N GLY A 48 6.69 -20.07 16.80
CA GLY A 48 5.60 -19.18 16.42
C GLY A 48 5.90 -18.39 15.13
N GLU A 49 5.39 -18.86 13.99
CA GLU A 49 5.52 -18.13 12.72
C GLU A 49 4.63 -16.88 12.77
N ALA A 50 5.25 -15.70 12.85
CA ALA A 50 4.52 -14.44 12.73
C ALA A 50 4.32 -14.10 11.24
N LYS A 51 3.06 -14.05 10.80
CA LYS A 51 2.67 -13.66 9.44
C LYS A 51 2.35 -12.16 9.40
N LEU A 52 2.97 -11.42 8.49
CA LEU A 52 2.58 -10.04 8.21
C LEU A 52 1.23 -10.01 7.48
N ILE A 53 0.27 -9.29 8.04
CA ILE A 53 -1.10 -9.14 7.51
C ILE A 53 -1.23 -7.89 6.65
N GLY A 54 -0.59 -6.79 7.08
CA GLY A 54 -0.74 -5.48 6.46
C GLY A 54 -0.23 -4.34 7.35
N VAL A 55 -0.71 -3.13 7.06
CA VAL A 55 -0.36 -1.90 7.77
C VAL A 55 -1.62 -1.18 8.26
N ILE A 56 -1.52 -0.50 9.41
CA ILE A 56 -2.61 0.36 9.88
C ILE A 56 -2.69 1.61 9.00
N GLU A 57 -3.84 1.81 8.36
CA GLU A 57 -4.12 2.98 7.53
C GLU A 57 -4.79 4.10 8.35
N LEU A 58 -5.61 3.73 9.34
CA LEU A 58 -6.32 4.67 10.19
C LEU A 58 -6.50 4.12 11.61
N VAL A 59 -6.40 5.01 12.60
CA VAL A 59 -6.67 4.73 14.02
C VAL A 59 -7.75 5.69 14.50
N ASN A 60 -8.79 5.16 15.14
CA ASN A 60 -9.79 5.92 15.86
C ASN A 60 -9.86 5.42 17.33
N PRO A 61 -9.12 6.07 18.25
CA PRO A 61 -9.05 5.62 19.64
C PRO A 61 -10.38 5.84 20.39
N GLU A 62 -11.18 6.85 20.02
CA GLU A 62 -12.47 7.13 20.67
C GLU A 62 -13.47 5.99 20.48
N GLN A 63 -13.38 5.30 19.34
CA GLN A 63 -14.22 4.15 19.00
C GLN A 63 -13.50 2.81 19.24
N ASN A 64 -12.28 2.82 19.79
CA ASN A 64 -11.41 1.64 19.90
C ASN A 64 -11.28 0.89 18.57
N TYR A 65 -11.07 1.60 17.47
CA TYR A 65 -11.17 1.06 16.11
C TYR A 65 -9.91 1.34 15.30
N VAL A 66 -9.50 0.39 14.47
CA VAL A 66 -8.47 0.58 13.44
C VAL A 66 -8.88 0.02 12.10
N LEU A 67 -8.42 0.68 11.03
CA LEU A 67 -8.53 0.20 9.65
C LEU A 67 -7.16 -0.30 9.20
N ILE A 68 -7.11 -1.54 8.74
CA ILE A 68 -5.88 -2.21 8.33
C ILE A 68 -5.95 -2.45 6.83
N ASN A 69 -4.94 -1.95 6.11
CA ASN A 69 -4.75 -2.22 4.70
C ASN A 69 -3.91 -3.48 4.52
N CYS A 70 -4.51 -4.52 3.95
CA CYS A 70 -3.84 -5.76 3.59
C CYS A 70 -3.42 -5.70 2.12
N GLU A 71 -2.16 -6.02 1.80
CA GLU A 71 -1.70 -6.05 0.39
C GLU A 71 -2.52 -7.03 -0.47
N GLN A 72 -2.95 -8.13 0.14
CA GLN A 72 -3.82 -9.14 -0.45
C GLN A 72 -5.00 -9.40 0.48
N ARG A 73 -6.13 -9.81 -0.11
CA ARG A 73 -7.33 -10.18 0.65
C ARG A 73 -7.03 -11.34 1.59
N GLN A 74 -6.86 -11.04 2.88
CA GLN A 74 -6.65 -12.05 3.91
C GLN A 74 -8.01 -12.58 4.39
N ASN A 75 -8.15 -13.91 4.47
CA ASN A 75 -9.29 -14.56 5.11
C ASN A 75 -8.94 -14.88 6.56
N LEU A 76 -9.00 -13.86 7.41
CA LEU A 76 -8.81 -14.01 8.86
C LEU A 76 -10.18 -14.20 9.53
N PRO A 77 -10.39 -15.17 10.42
CA PRO A 77 -11.65 -15.30 11.14
C PRO A 77 -11.97 -14.02 11.93
N ALA A 78 -13.26 -13.67 12.03
CA ALA A 78 -13.68 -12.65 12.98
C ALA A 78 -13.35 -13.11 14.42
N GLY A 79 -12.98 -12.17 15.28
CA GLY A 79 -12.53 -12.43 16.64
C GLY A 79 -11.08 -12.88 16.77
N THR A 80 -10.35 -13.06 15.66
CA THR A 80 -8.92 -13.39 15.68
C THR A 80 -8.10 -12.29 16.35
N GLU A 81 -7.22 -12.68 17.24
CA GLU A 81 -6.26 -11.76 17.87
C GLU A 81 -5.07 -11.52 16.94
N ILE A 82 -4.73 -10.25 16.76
CA ILE A 82 -3.59 -9.79 15.97
C ILE A 82 -2.84 -8.73 16.76
N ILE A 83 -1.59 -8.47 16.39
CA ILE A 83 -0.71 -7.55 17.10
C ILE A 83 -0.28 -6.46 16.13
N SER A 84 -0.42 -5.19 16.52
CA SER A 84 0.28 -4.10 15.84
C SER A 84 1.66 -3.92 16.45
N GLN A 85 2.63 -3.57 15.62
CA GLN A 85 3.98 -3.25 16.04
C GLN A 85 4.44 -1.96 15.34
N ASN A 86 4.86 -0.99 16.15
CA ASN A 86 5.43 0.27 15.69
C ASN A 86 6.94 0.11 15.40
N ALA A 87 7.53 1.08 14.71
CA ALA A 87 8.96 1.21 14.45
C ALA A 87 9.80 1.20 15.74
N ASP A 88 9.29 1.76 16.84
CA ASP A 88 9.95 1.74 18.16
C ASP A 88 9.89 0.36 18.85
N GLY A 89 9.20 -0.61 18.24
CA GLY A 89 9.02 -1.95 18.79
C GLY A 89 7.85 -2.08 19.78
N THR A 90 7.20 -0.98 20.14
CA THR A 90 5.95 -0.95 20.93
C THR A 90 4.87 -1.77 20.24
N LYS A 91 4.11 -2.54 21.03
CA LYS A 91 3.07 -3.44 20.54
C LYS A 91 1.70 -3.06 21.09
N ALA A 92 0.67 -3.23 20.27
CA ALA A 92 -0.72 -3.15 20.69
C ALA A 92 -1.46 -4.45 20.33
N LYS A 93 -2.42 -4.85 21.16
CA LYS A 93 -3.28 -6.00 20.89
C LYS A 93 -4.57 -5.54 20.24
N LEU A 94 -4.92 -6.16 19.13
CA LEU A 94 -6.13 -5.87 18.37
C LEU A 94 -6.95 -7.15 18.15
N LYS A 95 -8.25 -7.00 17.96
CA LYS A 95 -9.17 -8.10 17.67
C LYS A 95 -9.90 -7.84 16.36
N VAL A 96 -9.75 -8.73 15.39
CA VAL A 96 -10.39 -8.61 14.07
C VAL A 96 -11.90 -8.63 14.21
N THR A 97 -12.58 -7.71 13.53
CA THR A 97 -14.04 -7.64 13.47
C THR A 97 -14.52 -8.24 12.12
N PRO A 98 -15.82 -8.56 11.95
CA PRO A 98 -16.30 -9.21 10.72
C PRO A 98 -16.34 -8.28 9.50
N GLU A 99 -16.26 -6.97 9.68
CA GLU A 99 -16.41 -5.97 8.62
C GLU A 99 -15.18 -5.90 7.71
N ARG A 100 -15.42 -5.94 6.41
CA ARG A 100 -14.37 -5.95 5.37
C ARG A 100 -14.79 -5.12 4.16
N LYS A 101 -13.82 -4.49 3.52
CA LYS A 101 -14.02 -3.76 2.26
C LYS A 101 -12.80 -3.89 1.37
N GLY A 102 -12.90 -4.71 0.33
CA GLY A 102 -11.78 -4.98 -0.58
C GLY A 102 -10.57 -5.55 0.15
N ASN A 103 -9.46 -4.81 0.13
CA ASN A 103 -8.21 -5.13 0.80
C ASN A 103 -8.15 -4.66 2.26
N TYR A 104 -9.20 -4.01 2.76
CA TYR A 104 -9.25 -3.50 4.11
C TYR A 104 -10.01 -4.43 5.04
N ILE A 105 -9.43 -4.62 6.23
CA ILE A 105 -10.10 -5.26 7.38
C ILE A 105 -10.15 -4.27 8.53
N THR A 106 -11.03 -4.55 9.46
CA THR A 106 -11.22 -3.73 10.66
C THR A 106 -10.91 -4.55 11.91
N ALA A 107 -10.44 -3.86 12.94
CA ALA A 107 -10.13 -4.48 14.21
C ALA A 107 -10.39 -3.52 15.37
N ASP A 108 -10.82 -4.08 16.50
CA ASP A 108 -10.95 -3.36 17.75
C ASP A 108 -9.59 -3.27 18.45
N ILE A 109 -9.32 -2.13 19.07
CA ILE A 109 -8.21 -1.95 20.01
C ILE A 109 -8.60 -2.62 21.33
N LYS A 110 -7.77 -3.55 21.81
CA LYS A 110 -7.97 -4.19 23.12
C LYS A 110 -6.98 -3.69 24.16
N GLU A 111 -5.72 -3.54 23.77
CA GLU A 111 -4.67 -3.04 24.65
C GLU A 111 -3.63 -2.25 23.85
N GLY A 112 -3.04 -1.22 24.47
CA GLY A 112 -1.99 -0.40 23.87
C GLY A 112 -2.52 0.75 23.02
N LEU A 113 -1.58 1.49 22.41
CA LEU A 113 -1.85 2.66 21.59
C LEU A 113 -1.30 2.42 20.18
N PRO A 114 -2.09 1.83 19.26
CA PRO A 114 -1.65 1.64 17.89
C PRO A 114 -1.49 2.98 17.19
N GLN A 115 -0.55 3.04 16.24
CA GLN A 115 -0.31 4.21 15.42
C GLN A 115 -0.53 3.91 13.93
N VAL A 116 -0.76 4.97 13.17
CA VAL A 116 -0.84 4.87 11.70
C VAL A 116 0.52 4.42 11.18
N ARG A 117 0.52 3.50 10.20
CA ARG A 117 1.68 2.79 9.66
C ARG A 117 2.31 1.70 10.55
N ASP A 118 1.72 1.38 11.70
CA ASP A 118 2.10 0.17 12.42
C ASP A 118 1.95 -1.07 11.53
N LEU A 119 2.91 -2.00 11.67
CA LEU A 119 2.86 -3.31 11.01
C LEU A 119 1.92 -4.23 11.80
N VAL A 120 1.02 -4.90 11.09
CA VAL A 120 0.07 -5.84 11.70
C VAL A 120 0.54 -7.26 11.50
N LEU A 121 0.76 -7.97 12.59
CA LEU A 121 1.29 -9.32 12.65
C LEU A 121 0.23 -10.28 13.21
N TYR A 122 0.12 -11.45 12.59
CA TYR A 122 -0.65 -12.57 13.10
C TYR A 122 0.30 -13.66 13.58
N GLN A 123 0.22 -14.03 14.86
CA GLN A 123 1.05 -15.09 15.43
C GLN A 123 0.31 -16.42 15.28
N THR A 124 0.86 -17.35 14.50
CA THR A 124 0.38 -18.74 14.53
C THR A 124 0.92 -19.37 15.81
N LYS A 125 0.02 -19.83 16.69
CA LYS A 125 0.46 -20.67 17.82
C LYS A 125 0.98 -21.99 17.23
N PRO A 126 2.16 -22.48 17.64
CA PRO A 126 2.53 -23.86 17.33
C PRO A 126 1.49 -24.77 17.97
N GLY A 127 0.87 -25.62 17.14
CA GLY A 127 -0.07 -26.65 17.58
C GLY A 127 0.63 -27.79 18.31
#